data_AF-A0A8C6VA38-F1
#
_entry.id   AF-A0A8C6VA38-F1
#
_cell.length_a   1.000
_cell.length_b   1.000
_cell.length_c   1.000
_cell.angle_alpha   90.00
_cell.angle_beta   90.00
_cell.angle_gamma   90.00
#
_symmetry.space_group_name_H-M   'P 1'
#
loop_
_entity.id
_entity.type
_entity.pdbx_description
1 polymer ?
#
loop_
_entity_poly.entity_id
_entity_poly.type
_entity_poly.pdbx_seq_one_letter_code
_entity_poly.pdbx_strand_id
1 'polypeptide(L)' 'VVTERAAYIGNFDWVGTYFNQNAGAGLVINHADTGNKTSIIKQLKAVFERDWYSHYAKSSTAKILNCLIYKHSKANQ' A
#
# COMPACT_ATOMS: atom_id res chain seq x y z
N VAL A 1 -3.10 -3.89 1.95
CA VAL A 1 -3.58 -2.67 1.24
C VAL A 1 -4.99 -2.34 1.68
N VAL A 2 -5.28 -1.06 1.93
CA VAL A 2 -6.61 -0.58 2.32
C VAL A 2 -7.12 0.35 1.23
N THR A 3 -8.36 0.14 0.80
CA THR A 3 -9.09 1.02 -0.12
C THR A 3 -10.36 1.49 0.57
N GLU A 4 -11.11 2.39 -0.07
CA GLU A 4 -12.39 2.86 0.46
C GLU A 4 -13.44 1.74 0.60
N ARG A 5 -13.35 0.71 -0.26
CA ARG A 5 -14.37 -0.34 -0.38
C ARG A 5 -13.90 -1.73 0.01
N ALA A 6 -12.60 -1.94 0.19
CA ALA A 6 -12.04 -3.24 0.53
C ALA A 6 -10.69 -3.13 1.22
N ALA A 7 -10.35 -4.13 2.03
CA ALA A 7 -9.03 -4.33 2.58
C ALA A 7 -8.47 -5.69 2.13
N TYR A 8 -7.20 -5.69 1.74
CA TYR A 8 -6.43 -6.85 1.32
C TYR A 8 -5.31 -7.08 2.34
N ILE A 9 -5.35 -8.22 3.03
CA ILE A 9 -4.35 -8.63 4.02
C ILE A 9 -3.74 -9.94 3.52
N GLY A 10 -2.42 -10.04 3.49
CA GLY A 10 -1.73 -11.26 3.09
C GLY A 10 -0.30 -11.25 3.60
N ASN A 11 0.41 -12.37 3.41
CA ASN A 11 1.82 -12.47 3.81
C ASN A 11 2.81 -12.06 2.69
N PHE A 12 2.31 -11.71 1.51
CA PHE A 12 3.13 -11.41 0.35
C PHE A 12 3.53 -9.93 0.29
N ASP A 13 4.83 -9.72 0.09
CA ASP A 13 5.35 -8.43 -0.33
C ASP A 13 4.95 -8.11 -1.76
N TRP A 14 4.86 -6.82 -2.08
CA TRP A 14 4.54 -6.32 -3.43
C TRP A 14 5.80 -6.33 -4.31
N VAL A 15 6.50 -7.46 -4.34
CA VAL A 15 7.75 -7.64 -5.06
C VAL A 15 7.62 -8.85 -5.99
N GLY A 16 7.79 -8.59 -7.29
CA GLY A 16 7.58 -9.55 -8.37
C GLY A 16 8.34 -10.88 -8.22
N THR A 17 9.51 -10.86 -7.58
CA THR A 17 10.39 -12.03 -7.44
C THR A 17 9.81 -13.13 -6.54
N TYR A 18 8.88 -12.81 -5.64
CA TYR A 18 8.33 -13.78 -4.68
C TYR A 18 7.03 -14.44 -5.12
N PHE A 19 6.40 -13.96 -6.21
CA PHE A 19 5.14 -14.50 -6.70
C PHE A 19 5.24 -15.96 -7.19
N ASN A 20 6.42 -16.37 -7.68
CA ASN A 20 6.60 -17.71 -8.25
C ASN A 20 7.29 -18.69 -7.30
N GLN A 21 7.81 -18.22 -6.16
CA GLN A 21 8.66 -19.03 -5.27
C GLN A 21 7.99 -19.36 -3.94
N ASN A 22 7.10 -18.50 -3.45
CA ASN A 22 6.49 -18.69 -2.14
C ASN A 22 4.99 -19.01 -2.28
N ALA A 23 4.53 -20.03 -1.56
CA ALA A 23 3.12 -20.19 -1.29
C ALA A 23 2.68 -19.12 -0.29
N GLY A 24 1.47 -18.59 -0.47
CA GLY A 24 0.95 -17.63 0.48
C GLY A 24 -0.53 -17.47 0.35
N ALA A 25 -1.07 -16.78 1.33
CA ALA A 25 -2.49 -16.65 1.55
C ALA A 25 -2.85 -15.16 1.67
N GLY A 26 -4.03 -14.84 1.17
CA GLY A 26 -4.61 -13.51 1.26
C GLY A 26 -6.06 -13.60 1.72
N LEU A 27 -6.45 -12.64 2.56
CA LEU A 27 -7.83 -12.36 2.96
C LEU A 27 -8.26 -11.04 2.33
N VAL A 28 -9.41 -11.08 1.65
CA VAL A 28 -10.06 -9.89 1.11
C VAL A 28 -11.32 -9.63 1.93
N ILE A 29 -11.42 -8.43 2.49
CA ILE A 29 -12.59 -7.99 3.23
C ILE A 29 -13.25 -6.87 2.45
N ASN A 30 -14.47 -7.11 1.97
CA ASN A 30 -15.25 -6.11 1.24
C ASN A 30 -16.15 -5.31 2.17
N HIS A 31 -16.45 -4.08 1.78
CA HIS A 31 -17.42 -3.25 2.47
C HIS A 31 -18.81 -3.86 2.29
N ALA A 32 -19.27 -4.61 3.30
CA ALA A 32 -20.66 -4.98 3.42
C ALA A 32 -21.41 -3.73 3.92
N ASP A 33 -22.21 -3.15 3.03
CA ASP A 33 -23.01 -1.96 3.28
C ASP A 33 -24.16 -2.31 4.25
N THR A 34 -23.85 -2.38 5.54
CA THR A 34 -24.83 -2.76 6.57
C THR A 34 -24.71 -1.87 7.79
N GLY A 35 -24.99 -0.57 7.64
CA GLY A 35 -25.39 0.34 8.73
C GLY A 35 -24.46 0.48 9.96
N ASN A 36 -23.31 -0.19 9.97
CA ASN A 36 -22.54 -0.41 11.18
C ASN A 36 -21.42 0.62 11.23
N LYS A 37 -21.47 1.47 12.27
CA LYS A 37 -20.56 2.61 12.44
C LYS A 37 -19.09 2.16 12.59
N THR A 38 -18.85 0.88 12.90
CA THR A 38 -17.55 0.26 13.18
C THR A 38 -17.07 -0.74 12.11
N SER A 39 -17.25 -0.43 10.82
CA SER A 39 -16.69 -1.24 9.72
C SER A 39 -15.18 -1.46 9.90
N ILE A 40 -14.72 -2.71 9.76
CA ILE A 40 -13.30 -3.09 9.83
C ILE A 40 -12.43 -2.30 8.83
N ILE A 41 -13.00 -1.92 7.67
CA ILE A 41 -12.30 -1.08 6.68
C ILE A 41 -12.01 0.31 7.26
N LYS A 42 -12.93 0.90 8.04
CA LYS A 42 -12.69 2.19 8.71
C LYS A 42 -11.59 2.09 9.75
N GLN A 43 -11.55 0.99 10.51
CA GLN A 43 -10.49 0.75 11.49
C GLN A 43 -9.13 0.61 10.83
N LEU A 44 -9.04 -0.17 9.75
CA LEU A 44 -7.82 -0.32 8.97
C LEU A 44 -7.38 0.99 8.30
N LYS A 45 -8.32 1.81 7.84
CA LYS A 45 -8.05 3.16 7.35
C LYS A 45 -7.47 4.06 8.43
N ALA A 46 -8.05 4.05 9.64
CA ALA A 46 -7.53 4.85 10.76
C ALA A 46 -6.10 4.45 11.15
N VAL A 47 -5.77 3.15 11.14
CA VAL A 47 -4.38 2.69 11.36
C VAL A 47 -3.44 3.19 10.26
N PHE A 48 -3.87 3.09 8.99
CA PHE A 48 -3.10 3.62 7.87
C PHE A 48 -2.83 5.12 8.02
N GLU A 49 -3.85 5.93 8.31
CA GLU A 49 -3.71 7.38 8.47
C GLU A 49 -2.80 7.75 9.65
N ARG A 50 -2.92 7.04 10.78
CA ARG A 50 -2.02 7.20 11.93
C ARG A 50 -0.56 7.02 11.53
N ASP A 51 -0.25 5.96 10.78
CA ASP A 51 1.12 5.64 10.39
C ASP A 51 1.63 6.56 9.28
N TRP A 52 0.76 6.93 8.34
CA TRP A 52 1.09 7.81 7.22
C TRP A 52 1.44 9.24 7.65
N TYR A 53 0.70 9.78 8.62
CA TYR A 53 0.92 11.13 9.17
C TYR A 53 1.77 11.13 10.45
N SER A 54 2.36 9.98 10.80
CA SER A 54 3.23 9.86 11.97
C SER A 54 4.47 10.73 11.87
N HIS A 55 4.99 11.21 13.00
CA HIS A 55 6.31 11.86 13.07
C HIS A 55 7.47 10.97 12.61
N TYR A 56 7.27 9.64 12.57
CA TYR A 56 8.24 8.69 12.04
C TYR A 56 8.15 8.54 10.51
N ALA A 57 7.09 9.02 9.87
CA ALA A 57 6.94 8.95 8.43
C ALA A 57 7.97 9.86 7.74
N LYS A 58 8.73 9.30 6.80
CA LYS A 58 9.73 10.03 6.02
C LYS A 58 9.25 10.22 4.59
N SER A 59 9.12 11.47 4.17
CA SER A 59 8.90 11.77 2.76
C SER A 59 10.11 11.31 1.94
N SER A 60 9.86 10.50 0.91
CA SER A 60 10.92 9.99 0.03
C SER A 60 11.21 11.00 -1.10
N THR A 61 11.43 12.27 -0.76
CA THR A 61 11.78 13.32 -1.72
C THR A 61 13.10 13.01 -2.46
N ALA A 62 14.01 12.27 -1.83
CA ALA A 62 15.28 11.84 -2.42
C ALA A 62 15.14 10.80 -3.54
N LYS A 63 14.08 9.97 -3.54
CA LYS A 63 13.87 8.95 -4.60
C LYS A 63 13.33 9.57 -5.89
N ILE A 64 12.59 10.67 -5.81
CA ILE A 64 12.02 11.35 -6.98
C ILE A 64 13.13 11.95 -7.84
N LEU A 65 14.13 12.61 -7.24
CA LEU A 65 15.21 13.25 -7.98
C LEU A 65 16.03 12.24 -8.80
N ASN A 66 16.42 11.11 -8.19
CA ASN A 66 17.17 10.06 -8.89
C ASN A 66 16.37 9.38 -10.01
N CYS A 67 15.05 9.18 -9.82
CA CYS A 67 14.17 8.68 -10.87
C CYS A 67 14.02 9.67 -12.04
N LEU A 68 13.93 10.96 -11.75
CA LEU A 68 13.84 12.01 -12.76
C LEU A 68 15.12 12.11 -13.58
N ILE A 69 16.28 12.06 -12.91
CA ILE A 69 17.60 12.03 -13.56
C ILE A 69 17.73 10.80 -14.46
N TYR A 70 17.36 9.61 -13.95
CA TYR A 70 17.39 8.37 -14.74
C TYR A 70 16.44 8.40 -15.95
N LYS A 71 15.24 8.97 -15.81
CA LYS A 71 14.33 9.17 -16.94
C LYS A 71 14.91 10.13 -17.98
N HIS A 72 15.53 11.23 -17.54
CA HIS A 72 16.15 12.19 -18.45
C HIS A 72 17.36 11.60 -19.19
N SER A 73 18.18 10.78 -18.53
CA SER A 73 19.33 10.14 -19.20
C SER A 73 18.89 9.11 -20.25
N LYS A 74 17.79 8.38 -20.02
CA LYS A 74 17.21 7.46 -21.00
C LYS A 74 16.46 8.11 -22.16
N ALA A 75 16.04 9.37 -22.02
CA ALA A 75 15.35 10.10 -23.08
C ALA A 75 16.31 10.73 -24.11
N ASN A 76 17.61 10.84 -23.76
CA ASN A 76 18.67 11.41 -24.58
C ASN A 76 19.60 10.34 -25.19
N GLN A 77 19.18 9.08 -25.18
CA GLN A 77 19.86 7.93 -25.80
C GLN A 77 18.89 7.24 -26.76
#